data_AF-A0A242MVQ7-F1
#
_entry.id   AF-A0A242MVQ7-F1
#
_cell.length_a   1.000
_cell.length_b   1.000
_cell.length_c   1.000
_cell.angle_alpha   90.00
_cell.angle_beta   90.00
_cell.angle_gamma   90.00
#
_symmetry.space_group_name_H-M   'P 1'
#
loop_
_entity.id
_entity.type
_entity.pdbx_description
1 polymer ?
#
loop_
_entity_poly.entity_id
_entity_poly.type
_entity_poly.pdbx_seq_one_letter_code
_entity_poly.pdbx_strand_id
1 'polypeptide(L)'
;MMTAIPASIGFDTNPLDRRSDKRNDHAFIERLRNDPGSRFLVFNGDIPLLKQGSERDPWFLASETTAFGEPIQSVFLGEESDGTGRFALGFTLVPEDSSADPIHDRIDLRSIAMQGLVAPGTLGILGEAKSMLDWHRRHSFCANCGSASRIAAAGWQRICDVCSAHHFPRVDPVVIMLVIDGERCLLGRQRQFAPGMYSALAGFVEPGETAESAVRREVMEEAGVNCEGVVYFASQP
;
A
#
# COMPACT_ATOMS: atom_id res chain seq x y z
N MET A 1 12.33 29.37 -10.19
CA MET A 1 11.22 29.41 -9.20
C MET A 1 10.45 28.12 -9.34
N MET A 2 10.63 27.17 -8.42
CA MET A 2 9.76 25.99 -8.34
C MET A 2 8.40 26.47 -7.85
N THR A 3 7.45 26.55 -8.79
CA THR A 3 6.03 26.70 -8.50
C THR A 3 5.61 25.59 -7.55
N ALA A 4 5.00 25.95 -6.42
CA ALA A 4 4.38 25.00 -5.51
C ALA A 4 3.44 24.08 -6.30
N ILE A 5 3.56 22.76 -6.11
CA ILE A 5 2.74 21.75 -6.78
C ILE A 5 1.29 21.93 -6.27
N PRO A 6 0.31 22.33 -7.12
CA PRO A 6 -1.02 22.70 -6.64
C PRO A 6 -1.98 21.51 -6.42
N ALA A 7 -1.53 20.28 -6.69
CA ALA A 7 -2.34 19.08 -6.52
C ALA A 7 -1.59 18.10 -5.61
N SER A 8 -2.15 17.79 -4.45
CA SER A 8 -1.61 16.74 -3.57
C SER A 8 -1.66 15.41 -4.30
N ILE A 9 -0.53 14.71 -4.37
CA ILE A 9 -0.47 13.36 -4.91
C ILE A 9 -0.92 12.43 -3.79
N GLY A 10 -1.80 11.47 -4.08
CA GLY A 10 -2.24 10.52 -3.03
C GLY A 10 -1.07 9.67 -2.54
N PHE A 11 -1.10 9.22 -1.29
CA PHE A 11 -0.09 8.30 -0.71
C PHE A 11 1.36 8.84 -0.68
N ASP A 12 1.61 10.09 -1.04
CA ASP A 12 2.94 10.69 -1.12
C ASP A 12 3.57 11.01 0.25
N THR A 13 2.78 10.88 1.32
CA THR A 13 3.16 11.24 2.68
C THR A 13 2.95 10.06 3.62
N ASN A 14 4.00 9.67 4.35
CA ASN A 14 3.90 8.71 5.45
C ASN A 14 4.80 9.22 6.61
N PRO A 15 4.21 9.64 7.74
CA PRO A 15 4.96 10.32 8.81
C PRO A 15 5.72 9.37 9.75
N LEU A 16 5.54 8.05 9.61
CA LEU A 16 6.12 7.10 10.55
C LEU A 16 7.64 7.02 10.39
N ASP A 17 8.35 6.95 11.52
CA ASP A 17 9.69 6.38 11.51
C ASP A 17 9.55 4.87 11.32
N ARG A 18 10.02 4.37 10.17
CA ARG A 18 9.89 2.95 9.79
C ARG A 18 10.70 2.00 10.68
N ARG A 19 11.67 2.50 11.45
CA ARG A 19 12.50 1.75 12.41
C ARG A 19 12.95 0.38 11.89
N SER A 20 13.49 0.39 10.67
CA SER A 20 13.88 -0.85 9.98
C SER A 20 14.98 -1.60 10.71
N ASP A 21 15.83 -0.89 11.45
CA ASP A 21 16.88 -1.40 12.33
C ASP A 21 16.34 -2.23 13.50
N LYS A 22 15.08 -2.02 13.91
CA LYS A 22 14.45 -2.70 15.06
C LYS A 22 13.55 -3.88 14.69
N ARG A 23 13.31 -4.13 13.41
CA ARG A 23 12.36 -5.16 12.96
C ARG A 23 12.70 -6.58 13.42
N ASN A 24 13.97 -6.85 13.73
CA ASN A 24 14.42 -8.14 14.28
C ASN A 24 14.54 -8.16 15.83
N ASP A 25 14.32 -7.03 16.50
CA ASP A 25 14.33 -6.94 17.95
C ASP A 25 12.94 -7.28 18.50
N HIS A 26 12.72 -8.57 18.78
CA HIS A 26 11.42 -9.07 19.25
C HIS A 26 10.95 -8.40 20.54
N ALA A 27 11.86 -8.12 21.48
CA ALA A 27 11.50 -7.49 22.75
C ALA A 27 11.05 -6.04 22.55
N PHE A 28 11.72 -5.31 21.65
CA PHE A 28 11.32 -3.97 21.26
C PHE A 28 9.92 -3.94 20.63
N ILE A 29 9.67 -4.83 19.66
CA ILE A 29 8.39 -4.91 18.94
C ILE A 29 7.25 -5.30 19.89
N GLU A 30 7.46 -6.29 20.76
CA GLU A 30 6.44 -6.72 21.72
C GLU A 30 6.14 -5.65 22.78
N ARG A 31 7.16 -4.89 23.21
CA ARG A 31 6.92 -3.74 24.11
C ARG A 31 6.02 -2.70 23.45
N LEU A 32 6.30 -2.32 22.20
CA LEU A 32 5.46 -1.38 21.45
C LEU A 32 4.05 -1.92 21.24
N ARG A 33 3.93 -3.20 20.86
CA ARG A 33 2.62 -3.84 20.64
C ARG A 33 1.73 -3.78 21.88
N ASN A 34 2.32 -3.91 23.06
CA ASN A 34 1.61 -3.89 24.34
C ASN A 34 1.47 -2.48 24.95
N ASP A 35 2.01 -1.44 24.30
CA ASP A 35 1.86 -0.05 24.74
C ASP A 35 0.41 0.43 24.51
N PRO A 36 -0.28 0.98 25.53
CA PRO A 36 -1.66 1.50 25.37
C PRO A 36 -1.82 2.64 24.34
N GLY A 37 -0.74 3.35 24.03
CA GLY A 37 -0.68 4.39 23.00
C GLY A 37 -0.56 3.84 21.58
N SER A 38 -0.18 2.57 21.40
CA SER A 38 -0.10 1.95 20.09
C SER A 38 -1.46 1.78 19.43
N ARG A 39 -1.47 1.83 18.09
CA ARG A 39 -2.69 1.73 17.28
C ARG A 39 -2.53 0.73 16.15
N PHE A 40 -3.67 0.18 15.74
CA PHE A 40 -3.74 -0.94 14.81
C PHE A 40 -4.68 -0.58 13.65
N LEU A 41 -4.21 -0.77 12.42
CA LEU A 41 -5.08 -0.84 11.25
C LEU A 41 -5.59 -2.28 11.12
N VAL A 42 -6.88 -2.44 10.88
CA VAL A 42 -7.52 -3.74 10.71
C VAL A 42 -7.95 -3.91 9.27
N PHE A 43 -7.60 -5.05 8.66
CA PHE A 43 -7.96 -5.39 7.29
C PHE A 43 -8.71 -6.72 7.24
N ASN A 44 -9.79 -6.77 6.48
CA ASN A 44 -10.42 -8.02 6.06
C ASN A 44 -9.98 -8.35 4.63
N GLY A 45 -9.15 -9.37 4.48
CA GLY A 45 -8.45 -9.62 3.22
C GLY A 45 -7.58 -8.42 2.85
N ASP A 46 -7.97 -7.68 1.82
CA ASP A 46 -7.23 -6.51 1.31
C ASP A 46 -8.00 -5.19 1.45
N ILE A 47 -9.11 -5.20 2.19
CA ILE A 47 -9.99 -4.05 2.44
C ILE A 47 -9.81 -3.58 3.90
N PRO A 48 -9.44 -2.31 4.15
CA PRO A 48 -9.37 -1.77 5.51
C PRO A 48 -10.76 -1.61 6.13
N LEU A 49 -10.82 -1.77 7.46
CA LEU A 49 -12.00 -1.43 8.26
C LEU A 49 -11.85 -0.02 8.83
N LEU A 50 -12.90 0.79 8.72
CA LEU A 50 -12.99 2.13 9.32
C LEU A 50 -14.13 2.12 10.34
N LYS A 51 -13.98 2.80 11.47
CA LYS A 51 -15.05 2.91 12.47
C LYS A 51 -16.22 3.73 11.89
N GLN A 52 -17.45 3.29 12.07
CA GLN A 52 -18.63 4.07 11.65
C GLN A 52 -18.75 5.37 12.47
N GLY A 53 -19.08 6.46 11.78
CA GLY A 53 -19.18 7.80 12.38
C GLY A 53 -18.73 8.88 11.40
N SER A 54 -18.84 10.15 11.81
CA SER A 54 -18.46 11.29 10.96
C SER A 54 -16.97 11.34 10.62
N GLU A 55 -16.11 10.78 11.46
CA GLU A 55 -14.65 10.86 11.31
C GLU A 55 -14.02 9.64 10.61
N ARG A 56 -14.77 8.53 10.47
CA ARG A 56 -14.30 7.29 9.83
C ARG A 56 -12.86 6.88 10.22
N ASP A 57 -12.57 6.92 11.53
CA ASP A 57 -11.23 6.66 12.07
C ASP A 57 -10.78 5.21 11.75
N PRO A 58 -9.64 5.01 11.06
CA PRO A 58 -9.12 3.68 10.77
C PRO A 58 -8.30 3.07 11.92
N TRP A 59 -8.04 3.82 13.00
CA TRP A 59 -7.16 3.38 14.08
C TRP A 59 -7.90 2.68 15.22
N PHE A 60 -7.53 1.43 15.48
CA PHE A 60 -8.04 0.61 16.57
C PHE A 60 -7.05 0.55 17.74
N LEU A 61 -7.60 0.46 18.96
CA LEU A 61 -6.90 0.06 20.17
C LEU A 61 -6.70 -1.45 20.18
N ALA A 62 -5.67 -1.94 20.88
CA ALA A 62 -5.44 -3.38 21.04
C ALA A 62 -6.71 -4.11 21.56
N SER A 63 -7.41 -3.53 22.54
CA SER A 63 -8.65 -4.09 23.10
C SER A 63 -9.83 -4.12 22.12
N GLU A 64 -9.85 -3.24 21.13
CA GLU A 64 -10.89 -3.27 20.08
C GLU A 64 -10.59 -4.41 19.09
N THR A 65 -9.31 -4.68 18.81
CA THR A 65 -8.92 -5.70 17.84
C THR A 65 -9.26 -7.12 18.26
N THR A 66 -9.41 -7.39 19.57
CA THR A 66 -9.74 -8.73 20.08
C THR A 66 -11.11 -9.21 19.61
N ALA A 67 -12.02 -8.29 19.26
CA ALA A 67 -13.34 -8.63 18.72
C ALA A 67 -13.26 -9.35 17.36
N PHE A 68 -12.16 -9.19 16.62
CA PHE A 68 -11.94 -9.82 15.32
C PHE A 68 -11.26 -11.21 15.41
N GLY A 69 -10.90 -11.65 16.62
CA GLY A 69 -10.18 -12.89 16.87
C GLY A 69 -8.66 -12.76 16.72
N GLU A 70 -7.98 -13.87 16.44
CA GLU A 70 -6.54 -13.89 16.22
C GLU A 70 -6.21 -13.46 14.79
N PRO A 71 -5.32 -12.46 14.58
CA PRO A 71 -4.93 -12.04 13.24
C PRO A 71 -4.12 -13.13 12.53
N ILE A 72 -4.40 -13.33 11.25
CA ILE A 72 -3.60 -14.23 10.40
C ILE A 72 -2.22 -13.65 10.09
N GLN A 73 -2.10 -12.32 10.15
CA GLN A 73 -0.91 -11.56 9.80
C GLN A 73 -0.81 -10.35 10.71
N SER A 74 0.39 -10.04 11.19
CA SER A 74 0.68 -8.79 11.87
C SER A 74 1.96 -8.18 11.32
N VAL A 75 1.91 -6.89 10.99
CA VAL A 75 3.03 -6.12 10.44
C VAL A 75 3.23 -4.88 11.31
N PHE A 76 4.47 -4.64 11.75
CA PHE A 76 4.86 -3.38 12.36
C PHE A 76 5.14 -2.37 11.25
N LEU A 77 4.45 -1.23 11.25
CA LEU A 77 4.56 -0.21 10.20
C LEU A 77 5.62 0.85 10.56
N GLY A 78 5.74 1.18 11.85
CA GLY A 78 6.69 2.16 12.35
C GLY A 78 6.28 2.73 13.69
N GLU A 79 7.05 3.69 14.16
CA GLU A 79 6.74 4.52 15.33
C GLU A 79 6.27 5.91 14.89
N GLU A 80 5.37 6.48 15.68
CA GLU A 80 5.05 7.89 15.63
C GLU A 80 6.11 8.73 16.34
N SER A 81 6.02 10.06 16.17
CA SER A 81 6.90 11.01 16.86
C SER A 81 6.83 10.95 18.39
N ASP A 82 5.73 10.44 18.95
CA ASP A 82 5.57 10.21 20.40
C ASP A 82 6.14 8.86 20.89
N GLY A 83 6.70 8.06 19.98
CA GLY A 83 7.28 6.74 20.26
C GLY A 83 6.26 5.60 20.33
N THR A 84 4.97 5.85 20.07
CA THR A 84 3.95 4.79 20.03
C THR A 84 4.01 4.02 18.72
N GLY A 85 3.71 2.72 18.77
CA GLY A 85 3.76 1.85 17.60
C GLY A 85 2.51 1.94 16.73
N ARG A 86 2.70 1.74 15.42
CA ARG A 86 1.65 1.50 14.44
C ARG A 86 1.80 0.11 13.85
N PHE A 87 0.70 -0.62 13.81
CA PHE A 87 0.65 -1.99 13.31
C PHE A 87 -0.48 -2.17 12.31
N ALA A 88 -0.32 -3.11 11.39
CA ALA A 88 -1.40 -3.60 10.53
C ALA A 88 -1.71 -5.06 10.90
N LEU A 89 -3.00 -5.37 10.99
CA LEU A 89 -3.51 -6.70 11.29
C LEU A 89 -4.40 -7.16 10.14
N GLY A 90 -4.08 -8.33 9.58
CA GLY A 90 -4.89 -8.99 8.56
C GLY A 90 -5.78 -10.06 9.18
N PHE A 91 -7.03 -10.11 8.76
CA PHE A 91 -8.02 -11.11 9.14
C PHE A 91 -8.71 -11.69 7.90
N THR A 92 -9.29 -12.88 8.06
CA THR A 92 -10.29 -13.42 7.14
C THR A 92 -11.62 -13.46 7.89
N LEU A 93 -12.31 -12.33 7.90
CA LEU A 93 -13.61 -12.23 8.56
C LEU A 93 -14.64 -12.85 7.63
N VAL A 94 -15.30 -13.92 8.10
CA VAL A 94 -16.45 -14.51 7.40
C VAL A 94 -17.51 -13.42 7.26
N PRO A 95 -18.13 -13.23 6.08
CA PRO A 95 -19.29 -12.38 6.00
C PRO A 95 -20.43 -13.09 6.76
N GLU A 96 -20.64 -12.76 8.03
CA GLU A 96 -22.02 -12.55 8.46
C GLU A 96 -22.53 -11.43 7.56
N ASP A 97 -23.63 -11.68 6.84
CA ASP A 97 -24.21 -10.83 5.77
C ASP A 97 -23.61 -9.43 5.75
N SER A 98 -22.84 -9.10 4.70
CA SER A 98 -22.01 -7.89 4.58
C SER A 98 -22.75 -6.55 4.72
N SER A 99 -24.07 -6.58 4.94
CA SER A 99 -24.93 -5.45 5.32
C SER A 99 -25.12 -5.27 6.84
N ALA A 100 -24.53 -6.12 7.68
CA ALA A 100 -24.84 -6.20 9.11
C ALA A 100 -23.62 -6.19 10.05
N ASP A 101 -22.48 -5.60 9.67
CA ASP A 101 -21.51 -5.09 10.65
C ASP A 101 -21.93 -3.65 10.98
N PRO A 102 -22.72 -3.42 12.07
CA PRO A 102 -23.31 -2.10 12.33
C PRO A 102 -22.29 -1.11 12.89
N ILE A 103 -21.00 -1.45 12.91
CA ILE A 103 -19.96 -0.70 13.63
C ILE A 103 -18.80 -0.32 12.71
N HIS A 104 -18.56 -1.05 11.60
CA HIS A 104 -17.42 -0.79 10.72
C HIS A 104 -17.81 -0.63 9.24
N ASP A 105 -17.23 0.37 8.60
CA ASP A 105 -17.27 0.57 7.16
C ASP A 105 -16.14 -0.23 6.48
N ARG A 106 -16.46 -0.91 5.38
CA ARG A 106 -15.51 -1.63 4.52
C ARG A 106 -15.33 -0.87 3.21
N ILE A 107 -14.32 -0.01 3.15
CA ILE A 107 -14.11 0.89 2.01
C ILE A 107 -12.76 0.58 1.38
N ASP A 108 -12.73 0.38 0.06
CA ASP A 108 -11.48 0.15 -0.64
C ASP A 108 -10.57 1.38 -0.61
N LEU A 109 -9.26 1.16 -0.65
CA LEU A 109 -8.28 2.22 -0.46
C LEU A 109 -8.33 3.31 -1.55
N ARG A 110 -8.75 2.95 -2.77
CA ARG A 110 -8.91 3.93 -3.86
C ARG A 110 -10.09 4.85 -3.57
N SER A 111 -11.21 4.31 -3.11
CA SER A 111 -12.37 5.11 -2.69
C SER A 111 -12.03 6.02 -1.49
N ILE A 112 -11.28 5.53 -0.50
CA ILE A 112 -10.78 6.34 0.62
C ILE A 112 -9.97 7.53 0.11
N ALA A 113 -9.01 7.27 -0.79
CA ALA A 113 -8.16 8.32 -1.36
C ALA A 113 -8.98 9.35 -2.17
N MET A 114 -9.89 8.88 -3.02
CA MET A 114 -10.63 9.76 -3.93
C MET A 114 -11.70 10.61 -3.24
N GLN A 115 -12.26 10.11 -2.15
CA GLN A 115 -13.23 10.85 -1.34
C GLN A 115 -12.57 11.66 -0.22
N GLY A 116 -11.25 11.53 -0.03
CA GLY A 116 -10.52 12.24 1.02
C GLY A 116 -10.97 11.86 2.44
N LEU A 117 -11.30 10.59 2.67
CA LEU A 117 -11.95 10.15 3.92
C LEU A 117 -11.03 10.18 5.15
N VAL A 118 -9.71 10.23 4.94
CA VAL A 118 -8.70 10.24 6.00
C VAL A 118 -7.60 11.25 5.68
N ALA A 119 -6.85 11.65 6.70
CA ALA A 119 -5.72 12.56 6.54
C ALA A 119 -4.62 11.96 5.62
N PRO A 120 -3.86 12.79 4.87
CA PRO A 120 -2.84 12.31 3.94
C PRO A 120 -1.79 11.39 4.56
N GLY A 121 -1.32 11.68 5.78
CA GLY A 121 -0.36 10.82 6.48
C GLY A 121 -0.94 9.44 6.79
N THR A 122 -2.19 9.38 7.26
CA THR A 122 -2.91 8.12 7.48
C THR A 122 -3.15 7.37 6.18
N LEU A 123 -3.43 8.08 5.09
CA LEU A 123 -3.61 7.49 3.76
C LEU A 123 -2.34 6.76 3.30
N GLY A 124 -1.16 7.38 3.44
CA GLY A 124 0.11 6.73 3.12
C GLY A 124 0.41 5.50 3.98
N ILE A 125 0.04 5.54 5.27
CA ILE A 125 0.20 4.38 6.16
C ILE A 125 -0.76 3.23 5.79
N LEU A 126 -1.99 3.54 5.39
CA LEU A 126 -2.93 2.54 4.86
C LEU A 126 -2.40 1.88 3.57
N GLY A 127 -1.74 2.65 2.70
CA GLY A 127 -1.07 2.14 1.50
C GLY A 127 0.08 1.16 1.82
N GLU A 128 0.90 1.51 2.81
CA GLU A 128 1.95 0.62 3.34
C GLU A 128 1.35 -0.66 3.92
N ALA A 129 0.35 -0.54 4.79
CA ALA A 129 -0.33 -1.67 5.41
C ALA A 129 -0.95 -2.61 4.38
N LYS A 130 -1.70 -2.07 3.41
CA LYS A 130 -2.33 -2.85 2.34
C LYS A 130 -1.30 -3.64 1.54
N SER A 131 -0.22 -2.99 1.13
CA SER A 131 0.85 -3.61 0.33
C SER A 131 1.50 -4.77 1.08
N MET A 132 1.79 -4.57 2.36
CA MET A 132 2.44 -5.58 3.21
C MET A 132 1.54 -6.79 3.49
N LEU A 133 0.28 -6.55 3.87
CA LEU A 133 -0.68 -7.61 4.16
C LEU A 133 -1.03 -8.41 2.88
N ASP A 134 -1.24 -7.74 1.76
CA ASP A 134 -1.54 -8.40 0.50
C ASP A 134 -0.36 -9.24 0.00
N TRP A 135 0.88 -8.76 0.16
CA TRP A 135 2.08 -9.57 -0.11
C TRP A 135 2.10 -10.84 0.74
N HIS A 136 1.86 -10.76 2.05
CA HIS A 136 1.81 -11.95 2.90
C HIS A 136 0.70 -12.93 2.49
N ARG A 137 -0.47 -12.43 2.08
CA ARG A 137 -1.58 -13.27 1.63
C ARG A 137 -1.20 -14.05 0.37
N ARG A 138 -0.55 -13.42 -0.60
CA ARG A 138 -0.19 -14.03 -1.89
C ARG A 138 1.14 -14.78 -1.89
N HIS A 139 2.00 -14.57 -0.87
CA HIS A 139 3.36 -15.12 -0.82
C HIS A 139 3.59 -16.05 0.38
N SER A 140 2.61 -16.90 0.70
CA SER A 140 2.68 -17.80 1.87
C SER A 140 3.67 -18.95 1.71
N PHE A 141 4.01 -19.32 0.48
CA PHE A 141 4.93 -20.42 0.15
C PHE A 141 6.24 -19.90 -0.45
N CYS A 142 7.32 -20.66 -0.26
CA CYS A 142 8.63 -20.34 -0.75
C CYS A 142 8.67 -20.43 -2.27
N ALA A 143 9.06 -19.34 -2.93
CA ALA A 143 9.22 -19.31 -4.39
C ALA A 143 10.37 -20.20 -4.92
N ASN A 144 11.28 -20.66 -4.04
CA ASN A 144 12.39 -21.52 -4.42
C ASN A 144 12.04 -23.02 -4.33
N CYS A 145 11.37 -23.46 -3.27
CA CYS A 145 11.13 -24.89 -3.02
C CYS A 145 9.66 -25.28 -2.79
N GLY A 146 8.73 -24.34 -2.80
CA GLY A 146 7.29 -24.59 -2.63
C GLY A 146 6.82 -24.88 -1.20
N SER A 147 7.72 -25.01 -0.22
CA SER A 147 7.35 -25.23 1.19
C SER A 147 6.76 -23.96 1.82
N ALA A 148 5.92 -24.10 2.86
CA ALA A 148 5.43 -22.96 3.60
C ALA A 148 6.59 -22.12 4.17
N SER A 149 6.45 -20.80 4.13
CA SER A 149 7.40 -19.85 4.72
C SER A 149 6.77 -19.17 5.93
N ARG A 150 7.57 -18.84 6.94
CA ARG A 150 7.09 -18.09 8.12
C ARG A 150 7.38 -16.60 7.99
N ILE A 151 6.56 -15.77 8.63
CA ILE A 151 6.79 -14.33 8.74
C ILE A 151 7.98 -14.07 9.68
N ALA A 152 8.81 -13.09 9.34
CA ALA A 152 9.96 -12.64 10.12
C ALA A 152 10.10 -11.11 10.03
N ALA A 153 11.08 -10.54 10.75
CA ALA A 153 11.37 -9.10 10.75
C ALA A 153 10.13 -8.23 10.96
N ALA A 154 9.31 -8.55 11.97
CA ALA A 154 8.06 -7.86 12.30
C ALA A 154 7.10 -7.64 11.09
N GLY A 155 7.04 -8.61 10.17
CA GLY A 155 6.21 -8.55 8.95
C GLY A 155 6.98 -8.18 7.68
N TRP A 156 8.24 -7.76 7.77
CA TRP A 156 9.01 -7.27 6.61
C TRP A 156 9.82 -8.32 5.88
N GLN A 157 9.66 -9.59 6.26
CA GLN A 157 10.36 -10.68 5.65
C GLN A 157 9.55 -11.96 5.77
N ARG A 158 9.79 -12.90 4.85
CA ARG A 158 9.42 -14.31 5.04
C ARG A 158 10.66 -15.18 4.90
N ILE A 159 10.75 -16.21 5.73
CA ILE A 159 11.88 -17.15 5.75
C ILE A 159 11.32 -18.56 5.53
N CYS A 160 11.93 -19.29 4.61
CA CYS A 160 11.64 -20.70 4.42
C CYS A 160 12.51 -21.54 5.35
N ASP A 161 11.92 -22.25 6.30
CA ASP A 161 12.69 -23.09 7.24
C ASP A 161 13.24 -24.38 6.60
N VAL A 162 12.85 -24.69 5.36
CA VAL A 162 13.32 -25.88 4.62
C VAL A 162 14.60 -25.59 3.82
N CYS A 163 14.64 -24.50 3.06
CA CYS A 163 15.78 -24.16 2.20
C CYS A 163 16.52 -22.88 2.63
N SER A 164 16.13 -22.26 3.74
CA SER A 164 16.69 -20.99 4.26
C SER A 164 16.56 -19.79 3.31
N ALA A 165 15.74 -19.88 2.26
CA ALA A 165 15.50 -18.75 1.37
C ALA A 165 14.77 -17.62 2.11
N HIS A 166 15.23 -16.40 1.87
CA HIS A 166 14.62 -15.17 2.38
C HIS A 166 13.81 -14.50 1.26
N HIS A 167 12.60 -14.06 1.60
CA HIS A 167 11.72 -13.31 0.70
C HIS A 167 11.40 -11.95 1.30
N PHE A 168 11.41 -10.94 0.45
CA PHE A 168 11.14 -9.55 0.83
C PHE A 168 9.86 -9.06 0.13
N PRO A 169 9.19 -8.02 0.68
CA PRO A 169 8.01 -7.42 0.06
C PRO A 169 8.28 -7.00 -1.38
N ARG A 170 7.29 -7.19 -2.24
CA ARG A 170 7.36 -6.84 -3.65
C ARG A 170 6.88 -5.41 -3.86
N VAL A 171 7.65 -4.64 -4.63
CA VAL A 171 7.25 -3.34 -5.17
C VAL A 171 7.43 -3.43 -6.68
N ASP A 172 6.35 -3.16 -7.43
CA ASP A 172 6.35 -3.21 -8.88
C ASP A 172 6.42 -1.78 -9.44
N PRO A 173 7.57 -1.34 -9.99
CA PRO A 173 7.70 0.00 -10.55
C PRO A 173 6.82 0.18 -11.79
N VAL A 174 6.05 1.27 -11.81
CA VAL A 174 5.16 1.65 -12.91
C VAL A 174 5.46 3.09 -13.28
N VAL A 175 5.57 3.37 -14.57
CA VAL A 175 5.59 4.73 -15.10
C VAL A 175 4.19 5.13 -15.53
N ILE A 176 3.80 6.37 -15.23
CA ILE A 176 2.61 7.03 -15.77
C ILE A 176 3.06 8.36 -16.36
N MET A 177 2.68 8.63 -17.61
CA MET A 177 3.24 9.72 -18.39
C MET A 177 2.17 10.50 -19.16
N LEU A 178 2.18 11.82 -18.98
CA LEU A 178 1.45 12.74 -19.82
C LEU A 178 2.35 13.18 -20.98
N VAL A 179 2.08 12.65 -22.18
CA VAL A 179 2.82 13.05 -23.39
C VAL A 179 2.28 14.38 -23.90
N ILE A 180 3.16 15.36 -24.09
CA ILE A 180 2.80 16.74 -24.44
C ILE A 180 3.35 17.09 -25.82
N ASP A 181 2.54 17.76 -26.64
CA ASP A 181 2.88 18.32 -27.95
C ASP A 181 2.30 19.74 -28.07
N GLY A 182 3.11 20.75 -27.78
CA GLY A 182 2.67 22.14 -27.70
C GLY A 182 1.60 22.32 -26.62
N GLU A 183 0.41 22.73 -27.03
CA GLU A 183 -0.77 22.90 -26.15
C GLU A 183 -1.65 21.64 -26.05
N ARG A 184 -1.25 20.54 -26.70
CA ARG A 184 -2.00 19.29 -26.75
C ARG A 184 -1.32 18.24 -25.87
N CYS A 185 -2.11 17.27 -25.41
CA CYS A 185 -1.58 16.07 -24.78
C CYS A 185 -2.22 14.81 -25.36
N LEU A 186 -1.50 13.70 -25.25
CA LEU A 186 -2.01 12.38 -25.61
C LEU A 186 -2.63 11.73 -24.37
N LEU A 187 -3.84 11.22 -24.52
CA LEU A 187 -4.52 10.40 -23.53
C LEU A 187 -5.02 9.11 -24.17
N GLY A 188 -4.93 8.02 -23.42
CA GLY A 188 -5.45 6.71 -23.80
C GLY A 188 -6.76 6.39 -23.08
N ARG A 189 -7.46 5.36 -23.56
CA ARG A 189 -8.55 4.74 -22.82
C ARG A 189 -8.56 3.24 -23.01
N GLN A 190 -8.87 2.52 -21.94
CA GLN A 190 -9.11 1.08 -22.01
C GLN A 190 -10.60 0.78 -22.11
N ARG A 191 -10.95 -0.41 -22.60
CA ARG A 191 -12.36 -0.83 -22.76
C ARG A 191 -13.15 -0.84 -21.46
N GLN A 192 -12.46 -1.10 -20.34
CA GLN A 192 -13.04 -1.16 -19.00
C GLN A 192 -13.29 0.21 -18.34
N PHE A 193 -12.78 1.29 -18.93
CA PHE A 193 -12.96 2.64 -18.38
C PHE A 193 -14.40 3.12 -18.60
N ALA A 194 -14.91 3.92 -17.65
CA ALA A 194 -16.22 4.54 -17.78
C ALA A 194 -16.32 5.38 -19.08
N PRO A 195 -17.50 5.45 -19.71
CA PRO A 195 -17.69 6.25 -20.92
C PRO A 195 -17.20 7.69 -20.74
N GLY A 196 -16.40 8.18 -21.68
CA GLY A 196 -15.81 9.53 -21.64
C GLY A 196 -14.55 9.67 -20.78
N MET A 197 -14.14 8.63 -20.04
CA MET A 197 -12.91 8.67 -19.24
C MET A 197 -11.69 8.35 -20.11
N TYR A 198 -10.72 9.26 -20.06
CA TYR A 198 -9.39 9.12 -20.65
C TYR A 198 -8.33 9.34 -19.56
N SER A 199 -7.16 8.73 -19.72
CA SER A 199 -6.05 8.83 -18.77
C SER A 199 -4.73 8.99 -19.50
N ALA A 200 -3.72 9.50 -18.79
CA ALA A 200 -2.33 9.33 -19.19
C ALA A 200 -2.02 7.84 -19.43
N LEU A 201 -1.06 7.59 -20.33
CA LEU A 201 -0.56 6.24 -20.59
C LEU A 201 0.28 5.78 -19.40
N ALA A 202 0.33 4.48 -19.15
CA ALA A 202 1.08 3.92 -18.04
C ALA A 202 1.49 2.47 -18.32
N GLY A 203 2.62 2.05 -17.76
CA GLY A 203 3.11 0.69 -17.93
C GLY A 203 4.20 0.31 -16.92
N PHE A 204 4.45 -0.99 -16.81
CA PHE A 204 5.46 -1.51 -15.89
C PHE A 204 6.86 -1.23 -16.41
N VAL A 205 7.79 -0.93 -15.51
CA VAL A 205 9.22 -0.88 -15.83
C VAL A 205 9.76 -2.31 -15.88
N GLU A 206 10.46 -2.66 -16.96
CA GLU A 206 11.02 -4.00 -17.13
C GLU A 206 12.40 -4.16 -16.44
N PRO A 207 12.83 -5.40 -16.10
CA PRO A 207 14.16 -5.66 -15.57
C PRO A 207 15.27 -5.16 -16.52
N GLY A 208 16.16 -4.31 -16.00
CA GLY A 208 17.24 -3.71 -16.79
C GLY A 208 16.83 -2.43 -17.54
N GLU A 209 15.60 -1.95 -17.34
CA GLU A 209 15.06 -0.76 -17.96
C GLU A 209 15.14 0.46 -17.02
N THR A 210 15.45 1.64 -17.57
CA THR A 210 15.30 2.91 -16.85
C THR A 210 13.83 3.37 -16.91
N ALA A 211 13.39 4.21 -15.97
CA ALA A 211 12.03 4.76 -16.03
C ALA A 211 11.79 5.54 -17.35
N GLU A 212 12.79 6.26 -17.82
CA GLU A 212 12.73 7.02 -19.07
C GLU A 212 12.71 6.12 -20.32
N SER A 213 13.34 4.95 -20.26
CA SER A 213 13.24 3.93 -21.31
C SER A 213 11.84 3.31 -21.33
N ALA A 214 11.29 2.97 -20.16
CA ALA A 214 9.94 2.43 -20.02
C ALA A 214 8.89 3.39 -20.58
N VAL A 215 8.99 4.68 -20.25
CA VAL A 215 8.11 5.72 -20.83
C VAL A 215 8.16 5.71 -22.36
N ARG A 216 9.36 5.67 -22.96
CA ARG A 216 9.50 5.67 -24.43
C ARG A 216 8.92 4.40 -25.06
N ARG A 217 9.17 3.24 -24.46
CA ARG A 217 8.66 1.94 -24.93
C ARG A 217 7.14 1.91 -24.88
N GLU A 218 6.56 2.19 -23.72
CA GLU A 218 5.11 2.13 -23.51
C GLU A 218 4.35 3.12 -24.41
N VAL A 219 4.86 4.35 -24.59
CA VAL A 219 4.23 5.31 -25.52
C VAL A 219 4.28 4.83 -26.98
N MET A 220 5.39 4.21 -27.39
CA MET A 220 5.50 3.62 -28.73
C MET A 220 4.56 2.43 -28.90
N GLU A 221 4.48 1.53 -27.92
CA GLU A 221 3.65 0.32 -27.99
C GLU A 221 2.15 0.65 -28.01
N GLU A 222 1.69 1.56 -27.14
CA GLU A 222 0.27 1.87 -27.02
C GLU A 222 -0.24 2.89 -28.04
N ALA A 223 0.61 3.80 -28.52
CA ALA A 223 0.18 4.92 -29.35
C ALA A 223 0.98 5.11 -30.66
N GLY A 224 2.10 4.39 -30.84
CA GLY A 224 2.94 4.53 -32.04
C GLY A 224 3.66 5.87 -32.13
N VAL A 225 3.87 6.56 -31.01
CA VAL A 225 4.48 7.89 -30.94
C VAL A 225 5.91 7.80 -30.41
N ASN A 226 6.83 8.54 -31.03
CA ASN A 226 8.20 8.69 -30.53
C ASN A 226 8.28 9.85 -29.52
N CYS A 227 8.85 9.61 -28.34
CA CYS A 227 9.13 10.64 -27.35
C CYS A 227 10.60 11.11 -27.42
N GLU A 228 10.81 12.41 -27.56
CA GLU A 228 12.15 13.02 -27.57
C GLU A 228 12.73 13.12 -26.15
N GLY A 229 12.02 13.81 -25.25
CA GLY A 229 12.42 14.04 -23.86
C GLY A 229 11.49 13.37 -22.86
N VAL A 230 12.04 12.98 -21.70
CA VAL A 230 11.28 12.51 -20.54
C VAL A 230 11.73 13.33 -19.34
N VAL A 231 10.78 13.88 -18.60
CA VAL A 231 11.04 14.68 -17.39
C VAL A 231 10.26 14.04 -16.24
N TYR A 232 10.98 13.63 -15.20
CA TYR A 232 10.36 13.14 -13.98
C TYR A 232 9.61 14.26 -13.27
N PHE A 233 8.38 13.97 -12.85
CA PHE A 233 7.54 14.92 -12.12
C PHE A 233 7.47 14.57 -10.63
N ALA A 234 6.99 13.37 -10.30
CA ALA A 234 6.81 12.90 -8.93
C ALA A 234 6.63 11.37 -8.90
N SER A 235 6.58 10.80 -7.69
CA SER A 235 6.27 9.39 -7.44
C SER A 235 5.08 9.26 -6.52
N GLN A 236 4.25 8.24 -6.77
CA GLN A 236 3.09 7.89 -6.00
C GLN A 236 3.13 6.38 -5.70
N PRO A 237 3.20 5.97 -4.42
CA PRO A 237 3.00 4.57 -4.03
C PRO A 237 1.57 4.07 -4.26
#